data_AF-A0A5C0SP58-F1
#
_entry.id   AF-A0A5C0SP58-F1
#
_cell.length_a   1.000
_cell.length_b   1.000
_cell.length_c   1.000
_cell.angle_alpha   90.00
_cell.angle_beta   90.00
_cell.angle_gamma   90.00
#
_symmetry.space_group_name_H-M   'P 1'
#
loop_
_entity.id
_entity.type
_entity.pdbx_description
1 polymer ?
#
loop_
_entity_poly.entity_id
_entity_poly.type
_entity_poly.pdbx_seq_one_letter_code
_entity_poly.pdbx_strand_id
1 'polypeptide(L)'
;MRVEDQIVFTAHHGNWKVADRLLDMDDEKVAHFIASIANTVNAKIPEYLTEVMNVAGISSLAEELAQKNLSDAVVALKSPGTARKLGQLVFEDDKKLRKHLVDVAKALLVREVLSKKAPVDYPEGPLSEVRIVFPYNEDHVNFTAFHLSAEHGKWRAVRRLIIDDKTPMADVARLLAGINESITLKLPVYAGIDVDGIDAWFGEFKKVRKAEIPAVVEKYLHFPAENYAPKPFVEHARVYALRKALEKIGLPLDVPAKSLEKYLEKK
;
A
#
# COMPACT_ATOMS: atom_id res chain seq x y z
N MET A 1 25.88 1.75 -23.85
CA MET A 1 24.55 1.09 -24.06
C MET A 1 24.84 -0.34 -24.51
N ARG A 2 24.39 -1.42 -23.86
CA ARG A 2 23.21 -1.64 -23.01
C ARG A 2 23.44 -1.39 -21.51
N VAL A 3 22.58 -0.58 -20.90
CA VAL A 3 22.37 -0.55 -19.44
C VAL A 3 20.89 -0.87 -19.26
N GLU A 4 20.58 -2.02 -18.69
CA GLU A 4 19.30 -2.45 -18.14
C GLU A 4 19.60 -3.87 -17.62
N ASP A 5 19.62 -4.08 -16.30
CA ASP A 5 18.41 -4.19 -15.49
C ASP A 5 18.48 -3.37 -14.20
N GLN A 6 17.35 -2.80 -13.76
CA GLN A 6 17.33 -1.87 -12.63
C GLN A 6 16.14 -2.12 -11.72
N ILE A 7 16.35 -2.07 -10.42
CA ILE A 7 15.34 -1.72 -9.41
C ILE A 7 16.11 -0.97 -8.33
N VAL A 8 15.79 0.31 -8.13
CA VAL A 8 16.52 1.21 -7.22
C VAL A 8 15.51 2.09 -6.52
N PHE A 9 15.58 2.17 -5.20
CA PHE A 9 14.74 3.03 -4.38
C PHE A 9 15.62 3.85 -3.46
N THR A 10 15.45 5.17 -3.49
CA THR A 10 16.15 6.10 -2.60
C THR A 10 15.16 7.11 -2.05
N ALA A 11 15.33 7.46 -0.78
CA ALA A 11 14.60 8.51 -0.11
C ALA A 11 15.56 9.28 0.80
N HIS A 12 15.60 10.59 0.60
CA HIS A 12 16.32 11.54 1.43
C HIS A 12 15.35 12.67 1.74
N HIS A 13 14.83 12.75 2.96
CA HIS A 13 14.01 13.88 3.37
C HIS A 13 14.17 14.10 4.88
N GLY A 14 14.82 15.19 5.25
CA GLY A 14 15.24 15.44 6.63
C GLY A 14 16.04 14.26 7.22
N ASN A 15 15.48 13.64 8.28
CA ASN A 15 16.11 12.51 8.96
C ASN A 15 15.84 11.15 8.28
N TRP A 16 14.91 11.08 7.33
CA TRP A 16 14.64 9.83 6.62
C TRP A 16 15.65 9.65 5.49
N LYS A 17 16.54 8.67 5.64
CA LYS A 17 17.60 8.36 4.69
C LYS A 17 17.63 6.85 4.41
N VAL A 18 17.26 6.47 3.21
CA VAL A 18 17.30 5.08 2.73
C VAL A 18 17.77 5.10 1.28
N ALA A 19 18.72 4.24 0.92
CA ALA A 19 19.16 4.13 -0.46
C ALA A 19 19.59 2.71 -0.76
N ASP A 20 18.88 2.01 -1.64
CA ASP A 20 19.21 0.63 -1.98
C ASP A 20 18.97 0.32 -3.46
N ARG A 21 19.70 -0.66 -3.97
CA ARG A 21 19.65 -1.16 -5.34
C ARG A 21 19.74 -2.68 -5.32
N LEU A 22 18.83 -3.31 -6.02
CA LEU A 22 18.95 -4.72 -6.33
C LEU A 22 20.06 -4.95 -7.36
N LEU A 23 20.98 -5.87 -7.05
CA LEU A 23 22.10 -6.24 -7.93
C LEU A 23 21.82 -7.52 -8.73
N ASP A 24 21.02 -8.42 -8.17
CA ASP A 24 20.68 -9.71 -8.77
C ASP A 24 19.19 -9.75 -9.13
N MET A 25 18.91 -9.95 -10.42
CA MET A 25 17.59 -9.78 -11.03
C MET A 25 16.82 -11.09 -11.18
N ASP A 26 17.21 -12.12 -10.42
CA ASP A 26 16.38 -13.30 -10.22
C ASP A 26 14.98 -12.90 -9.71
N ASP A 27 13.92 -13.50 -10.29
CA ASP A 27 12.53 -13.14 -10.03
C ASP A 27 12.17 -13.22 -8.54
N GLU A 28 12.69 -14.22 -7.81
CA GLU A 28 12.45 -14.36 -6.37
C GLU A 28 13.05 -13.16 -5.62
N LYS A 29 14.29 -12.79 -5.95
CA LYS A 29 14.98 -11.65 -5.33
C LYS A 29 14.33 -10.32 -5.68
N VAL A 30 13.86 -10.18 -6.93
CA VAL A 30 13.08 -9.03 -7.37
C VAL A 30 11.82 -8.89 -6.52
N ALA A 31 11.04 -9.95 -6.36
CA ALA A 31 9.82 -9.95 -5.58
C ALA A 31 10.05 -9.55 -4.12
N HIS A 32 11.04 -10.14 -3.44
CA HIS A 32 11.39 -9.78 -2.07
C HIS A 32 11.86 -8.32 -1.94
N PHE A 33 12.68 -7.83 -2.87
CA PHE A 33 13.18 -6.47 -2.81
C PHE A 33 12.06 -5.44 -3.00
N ILE A 34 11.18 -5.63 -3.98
CA ILE A 34 10.05 -4.71 -4.18
C ILE A 34 9.03 -4.81 -3.04
N ALA A 35 8.84 -5.98 -2.43
CA ALA A 35 8.02 -6.13 -1.23
C ALA A 35 8.58 -5.29 -0.05
N SER A 36 9.89 -5.28 0.14
CA SER A 36 10.58 -4.42 1.13
C SER A 36 10.34 -2.93 0.85
N ILE A 37 10.38 -2.52 -0.42
CA ILE A 37 10.08 -1.13 -0.83
C ILE A 37 8.62 -0.79 -0.52
N ALA A 38 7.67 -1.67 -0.83
CA ALA A 38 6.26 -1.46 -0.50
C ALA A 38 6.04 -1.27 1.01
N ASN A 39 6.66 -2.11 1.85
CA ASN A 39 6.58 -1.97 3.30
C ASN A 39 7.19 -0.64 3.77
N THR A 40 8.32 -0.23 3.17
CA THR A 40 8.99 1.05 3.47
C THR A 40 8.11 2.25 3.16
N VAL A 41 7.52 2.30 1.96
CA VAL A 41 6.71 3.46 1.55
C VAL A 41 5.39 3.50 2.31
N ASN A 42 4.73 2.34 2.56
CA ASN A 42 3.48 2.29 3.33
C ASN A 42 3.66 2.78 4.77
N ALA A 43 4.78 2.42 5.43
CA ALA A 43 5.09 2.90 6.77
C ALA A 43 5.30 4.43 6.81
N LYS A 44 5.73 5.03 5.68
CA LYS A 44 6.04 6.46 5.61
C LYS A 44 4.90 7.36 5.17
N ILE A 45 3.91 6.86 4.42
CA ILE A 45 2.77 7.66 3.95
C ILE A 45 2.08 8.48 5.06
N PRO A 46 1.80 7.95 6.28
CA PRO A 46 1.10 8.71 7.32
C PRO A 46 1.83 10.00 7.73
N GLU A 47 3.17 9.99 7.78
CA GLU A 47 3.97 11.16 8.19
C GLU A 47 3.74 12.36 7.26
N TYR A 48 3.48 12.08 5.98
CA TYR A 48 3.28 13.08 4.92
C TYR A 48 1.83 13.57 4.76
N LEU A 49 0.91 13.08 5.59
CA LEU A 49 -0.52 13.44 5.52
C LEU A 49 -0.98 14.35 6.66
N THR A 50 -0.08 14.67 7.60
CA THR A 50 -0.39 15.45 8.81
C THR A 50 -0.90 16.87 8.51
N GLU A 51 -0.53 17.46 7.36
CA GLU A 51 -1.00 18.78 6.93
C GLU A 51 -2.47 18.78 6.45
N VAL A 52 -3.00 17.63 6.04
CA VAL A 52 -4.34 17.51 5.41
C VAL A 52 -5.31 16.68 6.24
N MET A 53 -4.83 16.01 7.29
CA MET A 53 -5.66 15.25 8.22
C MET A 53 -4.98 15.02 9.58
N ASN A 54 -5.80 14.78 10.61
CA ASN A 54 -5.37 14.40 11.95
C ASN A 54 -5.00 12.90 12.00
N VAL A 55 -3.76 12.59 11.60
CA VAL A 55 -3.21 11.22 11.59
C VAL A 55 -3.24 10.59 12.99
N ALA A 56 -2.89 11.33 14.05
CA ALA A 56 -2.92 10.84 15.42
C ALA A 56 -4.35 10.46 15.90
N GLY A 57 -5.36 11.21 15.44
CA GLY A 57 -6.77 10.88 15.67
C GLY A 57 -7.21 9.62 14.91
N ILE A 58 -6.69 9.39 13.71
CA ILE A 58 -6.92 8.16 12.95
C ILE A 58 -6.28 6.97 13.69
N SER A 59 -5.06 7.11 14.19
CA SER A 59 -4.38 6.07 14.97
C SER A 59 -5.11 5.73 16.26
N SER A 60 -5.55 6.75 17.01
CA SER A 60 -6.39 6.54 18.21
C SER A 60 -7.68 5.76 17.89
N LEU A 61 -8.34 6.09 16.77
CA LEU A 61 -9.52 5.36 16.30
C LEU A 61 -9.16 3.92 15.87
N ALA A 62 -7.99 3.72 15.28
CA ALA A 62 -7.51 2.39 14.91
C ALA A 62 -7.32 1.51 16.15
N GLU A 63 -6.76 2.05 17.24
CA GLU A 63 -6.62 1.35 18.51
C GLU A 63 -7.97 0.94 19.11
N GLU A 64 -8.96 1.84 19.12
CA GLU A 64 -10.34 1.55 19.55
C GLU A 64 -10.92 0.36 18.76
N LEU A 65 -10.82 0.40 17.43
CA LEU A 65 -11.38 -0.65 16.57
C LEU A 65 -10.59 -1.96 16.65
N ALA A 66 -9.28 -1.89 16.90
CA ALA A 66 -8.41 -3.05 17.01
C ALA A 66 -8.65 -3.86 18.30
N GLN A 67 -9.42 -3.36 19.28
CA GLN A 67 -9.83 -4.16 20.44
C GLN A 67 -10.86 -5.24 20.08
N LYS A 68 -11.56 -5.09 18.94
CA LYS A 68 -12.56 -6.06 18.46
C LYS A 68 -11.89 -7.29 17.84
N ASN A 69 -12.60 -8.41 17.71
CA ASN A 69 -12.12 -9.50 16.85
C ASN A 69 -12.05 -9.03 15.37
N LEU A 70 -11.38 -9.79 14.50
CA LEU A 70 -11.18 -9.42 13.10
C LEU A 70 -12.50 -9.09 12.38
N SER A 71 -13.51 -9.95 12.51
CA SER A 71 -14.81 -9.80 11.85
C SER A 71 -15.51 -8.50 12.28
N ASP A 72 -15.64 -8.28 13.59
CA ASP A 72 -16.28 -7.09 14.14
C ASP A 72 -15.51 -5.80 13.85
N ALA A 73 -14.17 -5.87 13.77
CA ALA A 73 -13.33 -4.77 13.35
C ALA A 73 -13.61 -4.39 11.88
N VAL A 74 -13.68 -5.37 10.96
CA VAL A 74 -14.00 -5.13 9.54
C VAL A 74 -15.42 -4.59 9.37
N VAL A 75 -16.39 -5.12 10.13
CA VAL A 75 -17.76 -4.61 10.17
C VAL A 75 -17.79 -3.15 10.63
N ALA A 76 -17.05 -2.82 11.69
CA ALA A 76 -16.97 -1.45 12.20
C ALA A 76 -16.28 -0.52 11.20
N LEU A 77 -15.22 -0.98 10.53
CA LEU A 77 -14.54 -0.25 9.47
C LEU A 77 -15.53 0.13 8.35
N LYS A 78 -16.41 -0.77 7.89
CA LYS A 78 -17.38 -0.42 6.83
C LYS A 78 -18.51 0.52 7.29
N SER A 79 -18.67 0.74 8.60
CA SER A 79 -19.85 1.41 9.12
C SER A 79 -19.93 2.91 8.74
N PRO A 80 -21.14 3.47 8.54
CA PRO A 80 -21.32 4.91 8.34
C PRO A 80 -20.81 5.76 9.51
N GLY A 81 -20.84 5.22 10.74
CA GLY A 81 -20.32 5.91 11.92
C GLY A 81 -18.82 6.17 11.81
N THR A 82 -18.06 5.16 11.39
CA THR A 82 -16.62 5.30 11.12
C THR A 82 -16.34 6.30 10.00
N ALA A 83 -17.14 6.28 8.92
CA ALA A 83 -16.99 7.27 7.83
C ALA A 83 -17.24 8.71 8.32
N ARG A 84 -18.20 8.92 9.22
CA ARG A 84 -18.43 10.24 9.84
C ARG A 84 -17.28 10.68 10.73
N LYS A 85 -16.74 9.78 11.58
CA LYS A 85 -15.55 10.06 12.41
C LYS A 85 -14.37 10.47 11.52
N LEU A 86 -14.07 9.71 10.46
CA LEU A 86 -13.00 10.04 9.50
C LEU A 86 -13.23 11.39 8.82
N GLY A 87 -14.47 11.72 8.45
CA GLY A 87 -14.79 13.03 7.91
C GLY A 87 -14.37 14.18 8.82
N GLN A 88 -14.49 14.03 10.14
CA GLN A 88 -14.10 15.05 11.12
C GLN A 88 -12.58 15.15 11.33
N LEU A 89 -11.83 14.15 10.88
CA LEU A 89 -10.36 14.09 11.01
C LEU A 89 -9.65 14.63 9.76
N VAL A 90 -10.37 15.00 8.71
CA VAL A 90 -9.81 15.58 7.48
C VAL A 90 -9.95 17.10 7.52
N PHE A 91 -8.88 17.81 7.14
CA PHE A 91 -8.79 19.26 7.14
C PHE A 91 -9.18 19.85 5.77
N GLU A 92 -10.44 19.67 5.39
CA GLU A 92 -10.95 20.17 4.11
C GLU A 92 -12.46 20.46 4.19
N ASP A 93 -12.85 21.64 3.71
CA ASP A 93 -14.21 22.14 3.74
C ASP A 93 -14.95 21.89 2.42
N ASP A 94 -14.24 21.89 1.28
CA ASP A 94 -14.85 21.54 0.00
C ASP A 94 -15.30 20.08 0.02
N LYS A 95 -16.60 19.86 -0.18
CA LYS A 95 -17.22 18.54 -0.08
C LYS A 95 -16.60 17.52 -1.04
N LYS A 96 -16.16 17.94 -2.23
CA LYS A 96 -15.58 17.02 -3.23
C LYS A 96 -14.14 16.69 -2.88
N LEU A 97 -13.32 17.67 -2.49
CA LEU A 97 -11.94 17.48 -2.06
C LEU A 97 -11.86 16.66 -0.76
N ARG A 98 -12.73 16.98 0.21
CA ARG A 98 -12.86 16.24 1.46
C ARG A 98 -13.16 14.76 1.22
N LYS A 99 -13.98 14.44 0.21
CA LYS A 99 -14.26 13.03 -0.13
C LYS A 99 -12.97 12.27 -0.50
N HIS A 100 -12.11 12.87 -1.32
CA HIS A 100 -10.84 12.24 -1.70
C HIS A 100 -9.92 12.00 -0.51
N LEU A 101 -9.82 12.97 0.40
CA LEU A 101 -9.03 12.81 1.63
C LEU A 101 -9.66 11.82 2.61
N VAL A 102 -10.99 11.72 2.68
CA VAL A 102 -11.68 10.68 3.48
C VAL A 102 -11.39 9.29 2.93
N ASP A 103 -11.30 9.11 1.61
CA ASP A 103 -10.91 7.83 1.01
C ASP A 103 -9.47 7.44 1.39
N VAL A 104 -8.56 8.42 1.48
CA VAL A 104 -7.17 8.22 1.95
C VAL A 104 -7.14 7.88 3.44
N ALA A 105 -7.81 8.68 4.28
CA ALA A 105 -7.91 8.45 5.71
C ALA A 105 -8.55 7.08 6.01
N LYS A 106 -9.46 6.62 5.14
CA LYS A 106 -10.08 5.31 5.24
C LYS A 106 -9.07 4.18 5.03
N ALA A 107 -8.20 4.30 4.04
CA ALA A 107 -7.14 3.32 3.79
C ALA A 107 -6.14 3.25 4.96
N LEU A 108 -5.73 4.40 5.49
CA LEU A 108 -4.87 4.46 6.69
C LEU A 108 -5.50 3.71 7.87
N LEU A 109 -6.75 4.04 8.20
CA LEU A 109 -7.47 3.39 9.29
C LEU A 109 -7.60 1.88 9.08
N VAL A 110 -7.94 1.44 7.86
CA VAL A 110 -8.08 0.01 7.55
C VAL A 110 -6.74 -0.71 7.75
N ARG A 111 -5.65 -0.18 7.18
CA ARG A 111 -4.33 -0.78 7.31
C ARG A 111 -3.90 -0.86 8.77
N GLU A 112 -4.05 0.23 9.52
CA GLU A 112 -3.63 0.30 10.92
C GLU A 112 -4.43 -0.64 11.83
N VAL A 113 -5.75 -0.72 11.68
CA VAL A 113 -6.59 -1.67 12.43
C VAL A 113 -6.20 -3.11 12.12
N LEU A 114 -5.94 -3.42 10.85
CA LEU A 114 -5.66 -4.78 10.40
C LEU A 114 -4.23 -5.23 10.66
N SER A 115 -3.25 -4.32 10.77
CA SER A 115 -1.85 -4.63 11.10
C SER A 115 -1.70 -5.45 12.38
N LYS A 116 -2.64 -5.30 13.33
CA LYS A 116 -2.68 -6.02 14.61
C LYS A 116 -3.42 -7.37 14.53
N LYS A 117 -3.91 -7.77 13.35
CA LYS A 117 -4.87 -8.88 13.18
C LYS A 117 -4.61 -9.78 11.99
N ALA A 118 -3.97 -9.26 10.95
CA ALA A 118 -3.73 -9.94 9.69
C ALA A 118 -2.44 -9.41 9.05
N PRO A 119 -1.78 -10.20 8.19
CA PRO A 119 -0.62 -9.74 7.44
C PRO A 119 -1.04 -8.67 6.42
N VAL A 120 -0.87 -7.40 6.79
CA VAL A 120 -1.09 -6.23 5.90
C VAL A 120 0.19 -5.85 5.14
N ASP A 121 1.33 -6.16 5.73
CA ASP A 121 2.66 -5.97 5.16
C ASP A 121 3.17 -7.31 4.63
N TYR A 122 4.06 -7.25 3.64
CA TYR A 122 4.76 -8.44 3.18
C TYR A 122 5.74 -8.94 4.26
N PRO A 123 6.16 -10.22 4.23
CA PRO A 123 7.09 -10.79 5.21
C PRO A 123 8.41 -10.05 5.38
N GLU A 124 8.84 -9.28 4.39
CA GLU A 124 10.09 -8.53 4.42
C GLU A 124 10.03 -7.32 5.36
N GLY A 125 11.15 -6.97 5.98
CA GLY A 125 11.25 -5.71 6.72
C GLY A 125 11.27 -4.48 5.79
N PRO A 126 10.94 -3.28 6.31
CA PRO A 126 11.21 -2.05 5.58
C PRO A 126 12.72 -1.83 5.43
N LEU A 127 13.10 -1.19 4.33
CA LEU A 127 14.47 -0.73 4.09
C LEU A 127 14.79 0.42 5.05
N SER A 128 15.98 0.37 5.66
CA SER A 128 16.41 1.33 6.69
C SER A 128 17.83 1.87 6.51
N GLU A 129 18.60 1.33 5.57
CA GLU A 129 20.02 1.63 5.40
C GLU A 129 20.30 2.42 4.11
N VAL A 130 21.47 3.08 4.09
CA VAL A 130 22.04 3.73 2.91
C VAL A 130 23.16 2.83 2.37
N ARG A 131 22.82 2.01 1.37
CA ARG A 131 23.71 1.03 0.73
C ARG A 131 24.29 1.51 -0.60
N ILE A 132 23.66 2.51 -1.20
CA ILE A 132 24.16 3.19 -2.40
C ILE A 132 24.23 4.70 -2.17
N VAL A 133 25.01 5.39 -3.00
CA VAL A 133 25.05 6.85 -3.01
C VAL A 133 23.71 7.39 -3.53
N PHE A 134 23.23 8.45 -2.90
CA PHE A 134 22.04 9.15 -3.35
C PHE A 134 22.23 9.71 -4.76
N PRO A 135 21.23 9.57 -5.65
CA PRO A 135 21.31 10.10 -7.01
C PRO A 135 21.19 11.64 -7.07
N TYR A 136 20.71 12.28 -6.00
CA TYR A 136 20.50 13.73 -5.89
C TYR A 136 21.04 14.24 -4.55
N ASN A 137 21.50 15.48 -4.51
CA ASN A 137 21.97 16.13 -3.28
C ASN A 137 20.80 16.70 -2.47
N GLU A 138 19.75 17.13 -3.18
CA GLU A 138 18.51 17.66 -2.65
C GLU A 138 17.69 16.58 -1.95
N ASP A 139 16.75 17.00 -1.11
CA ASP A 139 15.74 16.09 -0.58
C ASP A 139 14.91 15.54 -1.75
N HIS A 140 14.67 14.24 -1.74
CA HIS A 140 14.01 13.54 -2.83
C HIS A 140 13.41 12.21 -2.39
N VAL A 141 12.45 11.75 -3.18
CA VAL A 141 12.09 10.34 -3.28
C VAL A 141 12.32 9.92 -4.72
N ASN A 142 12.93 8.76 -4.92
CA ASN A 142 13.20 8.19 -6.23
C ASN A 142 12.96 6.68 -6.20
N PHE A 143 12.25 6.17 -7.19
CA PHE A 143 12.07 4.75 -7.43
C PHE A 143 12.23 4.51 -8.93
N THR A 144 13.18 3.69 -9.36
CA THR A 144 13.36 3.35 -10.78
C THR A 144 13.55 1.84 -10.92
N ALA A 145 12.68 1.17 -11.67
CA ALA A 145 12.57 -0.29 -11.76
C ALA A 145 12.32 -0.77 -13.19
N PHE A 146 13.33 -1.26 -13.90
CA PHE A 146 13.37 -1.76 -15.26
C PHE A 146 14.11 -3.13 -15.36
N HIS A 147 13.49 -4.31 -15.21
CA HIS A 147 14.10 -5.61 -15.63
C HIS A 147 13.20 -6.35 -16.62
N LEU A 148 13.74 -6.69 -17.80
CA LEU A 148 13.00 -7.30 -18.91
C LEU A 148 13.73 -8.31 -19.82
N SER A 149 13.12 -9.48 -20.01
CA SER A 149 13.13 -10.24 -21.28
C SER A 149 11.70 -10.65 -21.73
N ALA A 150 11.54 -11.03 -23.01
CA ALA A 150 10.32 -10.91 -23.82
C ALA A 150 9.07 -11.68 -23.37
N GLU A 151 9.20 -12.64 -22.45
CA GLU A 151 8.08 -13.48 -21.97
C GLU A 151 7.23 -12.82 -20.86
N HIS A 152 7.76 -11.80 -20.16
CA HIS A 152 7.12 -11.22 -18.95
C HIS A 152 6.62 -9.77 -19.06
N GLY A 153 6.47 -9.23 -20.28
CA GLY A 153 5.67 -8.01 -20.50
C GLY A 153 6.21 -6.74 -19.85
N LYS A 154 7.23 -6.15 -20.49
CA LYS A 154 7.75 -4.77 -20.33
C LYS A 154 7.55 -4.10 -18.94
N TRP A 155 8.20 -4.51 -17.83
CA TRP A 155 8.23 -3.68 -16.62
C TRP A 155 9.31 -2.63 -16.70
N ARG A 156 8.87 -1.38 -16.90
CA ARG A 156 9.71 -0.23 -16.69
C ARG A 156 8.99 0.86 -15.84
N ALA A 157 9.35 1.16 -14.59
CA ALA A 157 8.84 2.31 -13.82
C ALA A 157 9.92 3.30 -13.34
N VAL A 158 9.72 4.62 -13.44
CA VAL A 158 10.46 5.68 -12.69
C VAL A 158 9.42 6.54 -11.99
N ARG A 159 9.50 6.71 -10.68
CA ARG A 159 8.69 7.66 -9.91
C ARG A 159 9.62 8.43 -8.98
N ARG A 160 9.79 9.71 -9.28
CA ARG A 160 10.73 10.61 -8.60
C ARG A 160 10.08 11.95 -8.29
N LEU A 161 10.51 12.58 -7.21
CA LEU A 161 10.15 13.94 -6.81
C LEU A 161 11.35 14.53 -6.06
N ILE A 162 11.78 15.72 -6.47
CA ILE A 162 12.66 16.56 -5.65
C ILE A 162 11.74 17.33 -4.69
N ILE A 163 12.11 17.36 -3.42
CA ILE A 163 11.33 17.96 -2.35
C ILE A 163 12.01 19.28 -1.97
N ASP A 164 11.28 20.36 -2.15
CA ASP A 164 11.67 21.71 -1.74
C ASP A 164 10.69 22.27 -0.70
N ASP A 165 10.91 23.52 -0.30
CA ASP A 165 10.10 24.25 0.67
C ASP A 165 8.65 24.51 0.21
N LYS A 166 8.38 24.36 -1.09
CA LYS A 166 7.06 24.58 -1.70
C LYS A 166 6.34 23.28 -2.02
N THR A 167 7.02 22.15 -1.89
CA THR A 167 6.48 20.83 -2.22
C THR A 167 5.42 20.46 -1.19
N PRO A 168 4.15 20.26 -1.58
CA PRO A 168 3.12 19.83 -0.64
C PRO A 168 3.45 18.43 -0.09
N MET A 169 3.38 18.22 1.22
CA MET A 169 3.67 16.90 1.80
C MET A 169 2.70 15.83 1.28
N ALA A 170 1.45 16.21 1.00
CA ALA A 170 0.47 15.33 0.36
C ALA A 170 0.89 14.84 -1.06
N ASP A 171 1.75 15.58 -1.77
CA ASP A 171 2.32 15.12 -3.06
C ASP A 171 3.43 14.08 -2.86
N VAL A 172 4.21 14.21 -1.78
CA VAL A 172 5.14 13.16 -1.35
C VAL A 172 4.35 11.89 -0.99
N ALA A 173 3.27 12.01 -0.21
CA ALA A 173 2.38 10.89 0.11
C ALA A 173 1.78 10.25 -1.16
N ARG A 174 1.37 11.08 -2.15
CA ARG A 174 0.86 10.60 -3.45
C ARG A 174 1.92 9.80 -4.20
N LEU A 175 3.17 10.27 -4.25
CA LEU A 175 4.25 9.56 -4.90
C LEU A 175 4.51 8.20 -4.23
N LEU A 176 4.57 8.17 -2.91
CA LEU A 176 4.76 6.94 -2.12
C LEU A 176 3.63 5.92 -2.36
N ALA A 177 2.38 6.39 -2.34
CA ALA A 177 1.22 5.57 -2.69
C ALA A 177 1.33 5.02 -4.12
N GLY A 178 1.74 5.85 -5.08
CA GLY A 178 1.93 5.43 -6.47
C GLY A 178 3.07 4.43 -6.67
N ILE A 179 4.12 4.48 -5.84
CA ILE A 179 5.17 3.44 -5.78
C ILE A 179 4.57 2.12 -5.30
N ASN A 180 3.81 2.14 -4.19
CA ASN A 180 3.15 0.95 -3.64
C ASN A 180 2.16 0.30 -4.63
N GLU A 181 1.32 1.09 -5.31
CA GLU A 181 0.39 0.60 -6.34
C GLU A 181 1.14 -0.13 -7.47
N SER A 182 2.27 0.43 -7.89
CA SER A 182 3.12 -0.17 -8.91
C SER A 182 3.68 -1.53 -8.51
N ILE A 183 4.11 -1.65 -7.25
CA ILE A 183 4.71 -2.86 -6.71
C ILE A 183 3.64 -3.92 -6.51
N THR A 184 2.49 -3.55 -5.95
CA THR A 184 1.37 -4.46 -5.72
C THR A 184 0.87 -5.09 -7.02
N LEU A 185 0.99 -4.39 -8.15
CA LEU A 185 0.67 -4.95 -9.47
C LEU A 185 1.71 -5.96 -9.97
N LYS A 186 2.99 -5.79 -9.63
CA LYS A 186 4.08 -6.55 -10.26
C LYS A 186 4.69 -7.63 -9.42
N LEU A 187 4.62 -7.50 -8.10
CA LEU A 187 5.08 -8.52 -7.18
C LEU A 187 4.48 -9.89 -7.49
N PRO A 188 3.17 -10.05 -7.80
CA PRO A 188 2.61 -11.37 -8.14
C PRO A 188 3.24 -12.00 -9.38
N VAL A 189 3.64 -11.17 -10.35
CA VAL A 189 4.25 -11.64 -11.60
C VAL A 189 5.61 -12.26 -11.33
N TYR A 190 6.44 -11.57 -10.54
CA TYR A 190 7.77 -12.07 -10.14
C TYR A 190 7.69 -13.21 -9.11
N ALA A 191 6.67 -13.20 -8.25
CA ALA A 191 6.49 -14.20 -7.20
C ALA A 191 5.72 -15.45 -7.67
N GLY A 192 5.22 -15.49 -8.91
CA GLY A 192 4.37 -16.57 -9.41
C GLY A 192 3.07 -16.76 -8.61
N ILE A 193 2.47 -15.66 -8.12
CA ILE A 193 1.23 -15.69 -7.34
C ILE A 193 0.02 -15.64 -8.30
N ASP A 194 -0.86 -16.63 -8.19
CA ASP A 194 -2.10 -16.73 -8.96
C ASP A 194 -3.19 -15.79 -8.39
N VAL A 195 -3.09 -14.50 -8.71
CA VAL A 195 -4.05 -13.48 -8.24
C VAL A 195 -5.46 -13.72 -8.78
N ASP A 196 -5.59 -14.29 -9.99
CA ASP A 196 -6.89 -14.59 -10.59
C ASP A 196 -7.57 -15.75 -9.86
N GLY A 197 -6.81 -16.79 -9.50
CA GLY A 197 -7.27 -17.86 -8.62
C GLY A 197 -7.68 -17.36 -7.24
N ILE A 198 -6.93 -16.42 -6.66
CA ILE A 198 -7.30 -15.76 -5.39
C ILE A 198 -8.61 -14.98 -5.55
N ASP A 199 -8.79 -14.23 -6.65
CA ASP A 199 -10.05 -13.50 -6.88
C ASP A 199 -11.23 -14.47 -7.05
N ALA A 200 -11.02 -15.58 -7.76
CA ALA A 200 -12.00 -16.64 -7.95
C ALA A 200 -12.40 -17.32 -6.64
N TRP A 201 -11.46 -17.51 -5.70
CA TRP A 201 -11.75 -18.01 -4.35
C TRP A 201 -12.84 -17.17 -3.66
N PHE A 202 -12.78 -15.84 -3.82
CA PHE A 202 -13.78 -14.91 -3.27
C PHE A 202 -14.93 -14.58 -4.26
N GLY A 203 -15.03 -15.26 -5.40
CA GLY A 203 -15.91 -14.90 -6.52
C GLY A 203 -17.41 -14.94 -6.22
N GLU A 204 -17.83 -15.68 -5.19
CA GLU A 204 -19.22 -15.73 -4.72
C GLU A 204 -19.68 -14.41 -4.06
N PHE A 205 -18.74 -13.60 -3.60
CA PHE A 205 -19.03 -12.34 -2.91
C PHE A 205 -19.02 -11.16 -3.88
N LYS A 206 -20.17 -10.51 -4.05
CA LYS A 206 -20.34 -9.32 -4.89
C LYS A 206 -21.08 -8.23 -4.14
N LYS A 207 -20.46 -7.05 -3.99
CA LYS A 207 -21.05 -5.89 -3.26
C LYS A 207 -21.52 -6.26 -1.85
N VAL A 208 -20.65 -6.92 -1.09
CA VAL A 208 -20.90 -7.49 0.24
C VAL A 208 -21.56 -6.48 1.16
N ARG A 209 -22.73 -6.81 1.72
CA ARG A 209 -23.39 -6.00 2.75
C ARG A 209 -22.80 -6.29 4.13
N LYS A 210 -23.12 -5.45 5.10
CA LYS A 210 -22.60 -5.56 6.47
C LYS A 210 -22.78 -6.96 7.09
N ALA A 211 -23.94 -7.60 6.86
CA ALA A 211 -24.26 -8.92 7.39
C ALA A 211 -23.44 -10.07 6.76
N GLU A 212 -22.87 -9.85 5.58
CA GLU A 212 -22.10 -10.86 4.82
C GLU A 212 -20.59 -10.78 5.12
N ILE A 213 -20.13 -9.69 5.75
CA ILE A 213 -18.71 -9.50 6.12
C ILE A 213 -18.14 -10.67 6.92
N PRO A 214 -18.83 -11.21 7.95
CA PRO A 214 -18.29 -12.35 8.71
C PRO A 214 -17.98 -13.56 7.84
N ALA A 215 -18.81 -13.85 6.83
CA ALA A 215 -18.58 -14.96 5.91
C ALA A 215 -17.34 -14.73 5.02
N VAL A 216 -17.11 -13.49 4.57
CA VAL A 216 -15.89 -13.13 3.81
C VAL A 216 -14.65 -13.28 4.68
N VAL A 217 -14.72 -12.81 5.93
CA VAL A 217 -13.60 -12.92 6.88
C VAL A 217 -13.31 -14.39 7.22
N GLU A 218 -14.34 -15.20 7.43
CA GLU A 218 -14.19 -16.64 7.66
C GLU A 218 -13.52 -17.33 6.47
N LYS A 219 -13.94 -16.99 5.25
CA LYS A 219 -13.35 -17.51 4.02
C LYS A 219 -11.90 -17.08 3.83
N TYR A 220 -11.53 -15.88 4.29
CA TYR A 220 -10.15 -15.41 4.32
C TYR A 220 -9.29 -16.21 5.33
N LEU A 221 -9.82 -16.48 6.52
CA LEU A 221 -9.10 -17.26 7.54
C LEU A 221 -8.81 -18.70 7.10
N HIS A 222 -9.67 -19.27 6.25
CA HIS A 222 -9.52 -20.61 5.68
C HIS A 222 -8.84 -20.62 4.30
N PHE A 223 -8.25 -19.50 3.87
CA PHE A 223 -7.62 -19.40 2.56
C PHE A 223 -6.35 -20.29 2.46
N PRO A 224 -6.32 -21.28 1.53
CA PRO A 224 -5.20 -22.20 1.38
C PRO A 224 -4.14 -21.60 0.46
N ALA A 225 -3.33 -20.68 0.99
CA ALA A 225 -2.37 -19.87 0.25
C ALA A 225 -1.34 -20.69 -0.56
N GLU A 226 -0.98 -21.88 -0.07
CA GLU A 226 -0.10 -22.85 -0.71
C GLU A 226 -0.58 -23.33 -2.09
N ASN A 227 -1.88 -23.19 -2.39
CA ASN A 227 -2.44 -23.56 -3.69
C ASN A 227 -2.28 -22.44 -4.75
N TYR A 228 -1.89 -21.23 -4.33
CA TYR A 228 -1.90 -20.03 -5.18
C TYR A 228 -0.53 -19.37 -5.32
N ALA A 229 0.51 -19.92 -4.69
CA ALA A 229 1.86 -19.40 -4.77
C ALA A 229 2.90 -20.48 -4.50
N PRO A 230 4.10 -20.37 -5.09
CA PRO A 230 5.23 -21.21 -4.72
C PRO A 230 5.64 -20.97 -3.26
N LYS A 231 6.32 -21.95 -2.66
CA LYS A 231 6.66 -21.99 -1.22
C LYS A 231 7.27 -20.68 -0.66
N PRO A 232 8.20 -19.98 -1.35
CA PRO A 232 8.76 -18.72 -0.84
C PRO A 232 7.74 -17.58 -0.70
N PHE A 233 6.60 -17.64 -1.41
CA PHE A 233 5.64 -16.54 -1.55
C PHE A 233 4.24 -16.87 -1.01
N VAL A 234 4.09 -17.94 -0.23
CA VAL A 234 2.81 -18.32 0.41
C VAL A 234 2.29 -17.20 1.30
N GLU A 235 3.15 -16.57 2.10
CA GLU A 235 2.74 -15.48 2.98
C GLU A 235 2.41 -14.20 2.21
N HIS A 236 3.08 -13.92 1.07
CA HIS A 236 2.69 -12.84 0.17
C HIS A 236 1.29 -13.08 -0.40
N ALA A 237 0.97 -14.31 -0.80
CA ALA A 237 -0.37 -14.68 -1.27
C ALA A 237 -1.45 -14.45 -0.20
N ARG A 238 -1.14 -14.61 1.09
CA ARG A 238 -2.07 -14.22 2.18
C ARG A 238 -2.37 -12.72 2.21
N VAL A 239 -1.39 -11.88 1.91
CA VAL A 239 -1.61 -10.42 1.78
C VAL A 239 -2.52 -10.13 0.58
N TYR A 240 -2.35 -10.81 -0.55
CA TYR A 240 -3.25 -10.68 -1.70
C TYR A 240 -4.66 -11.20 -1.41
N ALA A 241 -4.80 -12.30 -0.68
CA ALA A 241 -6.10 -12.78 -0.23
C ALA A 241 -6.81 -11.78 0.68
N LEU A 242 -6.07 -11.12 1.59
CA LEU A 242 -6.61 -10.04 2.40
C LEU A 242 -7.09 -8.88 1.52
N ARG A 243 -6.28 -8.45 0.55
CA ARG A 243 -6.67 -7.40 -0.42
C ARG A 243 -7.96 -7.78 -1.15
N LYS A 244 -8.06 -9.00 -1.69
CA LYS A 244 -9.25 -9.46 -2.42
C LYS A 244 -10.49 -9.58 -1.53
N ALA A 245 -10.35 -10.07 -0.31
CA ALA A 245 -11.43 -10.08 0.67
C ALA A 245 -11.95 -8.65 0.94
N LEU A 246 -11.05 -7.70 1.19
CA LEU A 246 -11.39 -6.30 1.44
C LEU A 246 -11.99 -5.61 0.21
N GLU A 247 -11.53 -5.94 -1.00
CA GLU A 247 -12.12 -5.46 -2.26
C GLU A 247 -13.59 -5.89 -2.39
N LYS A 248 -13.93 -7.16 -2.10
CA LYS A 248 -15.34 -7.62 -2.11
C LYS A 248 -16.19 -6.85 -1.08
N ILE A 249 -15.58 -6.47 0.03
CA ILE A 249 -16.18 -5.65 1.10
C ILE A 249 -16.20 -4.16 0.74
N GLY A 250 -15.43 -3.69 -0.24
CA GLY A 250 -15.32 -2.27 -0.58
C GLY A 250 -14.55 -1.46 0.48
N LEU A 251 -13.52 -2.05 1.07
CA LEU A 251 -12.56 -1.37 1.95
C LEU A 251 -11.19 -1.31 1.27
N PRO A 252 -10.53 -0.14 1.20
CA PRO A 252 -9.18 -0.03 0.67
C PRO A 252 -8.16 -0.47 1.72
N LEU A 253 -7.21 -1.33 1.35
CA LEU A 253 -6.05 -1.64 2.20
C LEU A 253 -4.89 -0.66 1.97
N ASP A 254 -4.69 -0.28 0.71
CA ASP A 254 -3.61 0.60 0.27
C ASP A 254 -4.14 2.01 0.01
N VAL A 255 -3.33 3.03 0.32
CA VAL A 255 -3.71 4.43 0.10
C VAL A 255 -3.85 4.70 -1.41
N PRO A 256 -5.02 5.21 -1.88
CA PRO A 256 -5.24 5.43 -3.30
C PRO A 256 -4.52 6.69 -3.79
N ALA A 257 -3.46 6.54 -4.59
CA ALA A 257 -2.67 7.67 -5.11
C ALA A 257 -3.54 8.64 -5.92
N LYS A 258 -4.50 8.10 -6.68
CA LYS A 258 -5.45 8.88 -7.48
C LYS A 258 -6.31 9.84 -6.65
N SER A 259 -6.64 9.50 -5.40
CA SER A 259 -7.40 10.42 -4.54
C SER A 259 -6.56 11.62 -4.13
N LEU A 260 -5.27 11.40 -3.79
CA LEU A 260 -4.34 12.49 -3.50
C LEU A 260 -4.05 13.33 -4.74
N GLU A 261 -3.89 12.70 -5.91
CA GLU A 261 -3.75 13.40 -7.19
C GLU A 261 -4.94 14.34 -7.46
N LYS A 262 -6.17 13.84 -7.31
CA LYS A 262 -7.39 14.63 -7.52
C LYS A 262 -7.59 15.75 -6.50
N TYR A 263 -7.06 15.58 -5.30
CA TYR A 263 -7.00 16.64 -4.29
C TYR A 263 -6.02 17.74 -4.70
N LEU A 264 -4.81 17.36 -5.10
CA LEU A 264 -3.73 18.29 -5.48
C LEU A 264 -4.00 19.06 -6.78
N GLU A 265 -4.73 18.48 -7.75
CA GLU A 265 -5.13 19.16 -9.00
C GLU A 265 -5.99 20.42 -8.81
N LYS A 266 -6.63 20.57 -7.64
CA LYS A 266 -7.69 21.56 -7.40
C LYS A 266 -7.39 22.50 -6.24
N LYS A 267 -6.23 22.32 -5.60
CA LYS A 267 -5.71 23.19 -4.54
C LYS A 267 -4.84 24.26 -5.17
#